data_AF-A0A949A848-F1
#
_entry.id   AF-A0A949A848-F1
#
_cell.length_a   1.000
_cell.length_b   1.000
_cell.length_c   1.000
_cell.angle_alpha   90.00
_cell.angle_beta   90.00
_cell.angle_gamma   90.00
#
_symmetry.space_group_name_H-M   'P 1'
#
loop_
_entity.id
_entity.type
_entity.pdbx_description
1 polymer ?
#
loop_
_entity_poly.entity_id
_entity_poly.type
_entity_poly.pdbx_seq_one_letter_code
_entity_poly.pdbx_strand_id
1 'polypeptide(L)'
;MLFATLEGLKRFKIPHNFEVVSIISLYAQWIREGRLKLDPTWNTEGLKFTVQDPCKLVRQSLGDPVADDLRFVIKQVCGEENFIEVWPNKSNNYCCGGGGGAIQAGFIENRMKHGRMKFEQLHTTGADVVITPCHNCHTQVKDICKHYGGKWQTTHLWNWIVKALVR
;
A
#
# COMPACT_ATOMS: atom_id res chain seq x y z
N MET A 1 0.64 9.76 8.88
CA MET A 1 1.21 10.74 9.83
C MET A 1 2.74 10.79 9.74
N LEU A 2 3.42 9.66 9.53
CA LEU A 2 4.88 9.52 9.40
C LEU A 2 5.64 10.67 8.71
N PHE A 3 5.31 11.02 7.46
CA PHE A 3 6.00 12.10 6.72
C PHE A 3 6.03 13.44 7.48
N ALA A 4 4.87 13.90 7.95
CA ALA A 4 4.78 15.21 8.60
C ALA A 4 5.53 15.23 9.93
N THR A 5 5.52 14.12 10.67
CA THR A 5 6.30 13.97 11.90
C THR A 5 7.80 14.04 11.61
N LEU A 6 8.30 13.23 10.66
CA LEU A 6 9.72 13.20 10.30
C LEU A 6 10.22 14.57 9.82
N GLU A 7 9.49 15.20 8.89
CA GLU A 7 9.87 16.51 8.37
C GLU A 7 9.75 17.63 9.40
N GLY A 8 8.76 17.56 10.30
CA GLY A 8 8.64 18.50 11.41
C GLY A 8 9.82 18.41 12.38
N LEU A 9 10.20 17.19 12.81
CA LEU A 9 11.34 16.97 13.68
C LEU A 9 12.64 17.49 13.06
N LYS A 10 12.88 17.20 11.77
CA LYS A 10 14.05 17.70 11.03
C LYS A 10 14.05 19.22 10.90
N ARG A 11 12.93 19.80 10.44
CA ARG A 11 12.82 21.25 10.16
C ARG A 11 13.04 22.09 11.40
N PHE A 12 12.47 21.68 12.53
CA PHE A 12 12.51 22.44 13.77
C PHE A 12 13.59 21.96 14.75
N LYS A 13 14.41 20.97 14.35
CA LYS A 13 15.50 20.38 15.17
C LYS A 13 15.02 19.96 16.57
N ILE A 14 13.82 19.38 16.65
CA ILE A 14 13.22 19.00 17.92
C ILE A 14 13.96 17.76 18.45
N PRO A 15 14.59 17.82 19.65
CA PRO A 15 15.23 16.66 20.25
C PRO A 15 14.18 15.60 20.60
N HIS A 16 14.51 14.34 20.34
CA HIS A 16 13.61 13.21 20.56
C HIS A 16 14.42 11.94 20.86
N ASN A 17 13.82 11.01 21.60
CA ASN A 17 14.40 9.73 22.02
C ASN A 17 13.64 8.51 21.47
N PHE A 18 12.84 8.71 20.43
CA PHE A 18 12.06 7.67 19.78
C PHE A 18 12.43 7.55 18.30
N GLU A 19 12.15 6.40 17.70
CA GLU A 19 12.28 6.20 16.25
C GLU A 19 10.91 6.12 15.60
N VAL A 20 10.76 6.74 14.42
CA VAL A 20 9.54 6.62 13.62
C VAL A 20 9.75 5.56 12.54
N VAL A 21 9.12 4.40 12.74
CA VAL A 21 9.22 3.25 11.83
C VAL A 21 7.91 3.00 11.08
N SER A 22 8.01 2.37 9.92
CA SER A 22 6.83 1.87 9.18
C SER A 22 6.40 0.51 9.71
N ILE A 23 5.10 0.33 9.93
CA ILE A 23 4.55 -0.98 10.31
C ILE A 23 4.84 -2.06 9.23
N ILE A 24 4.99 -1.66 7.97
CA ILE A 24 5.37 -2.58 6.89
C ILE A 24 6.78 -3.15 7.12
N SER A 25 7.74 -2.30 7.48
CA SER A 25 9.10 -2.73 7.78
C SER A 25 9.14 -3.60 9.03
N LEU A 26 8.30 -3.31 10.03
CA LEU A 26 8.14 -4.19 11.19
C LEU A 26 7.57 -5.56 10.83
N TYR A 27 6.54 -5.63 9.96
CA TYR A 27 6.05 -6.92 9.46
C TYR A 27 7.14 -7.69 8.73
N ALA A 28 7.89 -7.02 7.84
CA ALA A 28 8.99 -7.64 7.12
C ALA A 28 10.08 -8.16 8.07
N GLN A 29 10.45 -7.37 9.08
CA GLN A 29 11.38 -7.76 10.14
C GLN A 29 10.87 -9.00 10.90
N TRP A 30 9.64 -8.97 11.41
CA TRP A 30 9.12 -10.08 12.21
C TRP A 30 8.96 -11.37 11.42
N ILE A 31 8.69 -11.30 10.12
CA ILE A 31 8.67 -12.48 9.26
C ILE A 31 10.09 -13.03 9.07
N ARG A 32 11.08 -12.16 8.80
CA ARG A 32 12.49 -12.57 8.68
C ARG A 32 13.05 -13.17 9.96
N GLU A 33 12.63 -12.65 11.11
CA GLU A 33 12.98 -13.16 12.45
C GLU A 33 12.21 -14.44 12.83
N GLY A 34 11.25 -14.90 12.02
CA GLY A 34 10.41 -16.06 12.32
C GLY A 34 9.39 -15.85 13.45
N ARG A 35 9.20 -14.61 13.92
CA ARG A 35 8.23 -14.22 14.96
C ARG A 35 6.81 -14.12 14.42
N LEU A 36 6.68 -13.69 13.16
CA LEU A 36 5.41 -13.64 12.43
C LEU A 36 5.46 -14.71 11.33
N LYS A 37 4.84 -15.86 11.59
CA LYS A 37 4.82 -16.99 10.65
C LYS A 37 3.56 -16.93 9.81
N LEU A 38 3.74 -16.96 8.49
CA LEU A 38 2.66 -16.91 7.51
C LEU A 38 2.70 -18.18 6.66
N ASP A 39 1.52 -18.66 6.28
CA ASP A 39 1.35 -19.79 5.38
C ASP A 39 0.50 -19.37 4.17
N PRO A 40 1.09 -19.19 2.97
CA PRO A 40 0.36 -18.72 1.80
C PRO A 40 -0.61 -19.77 1.21
N THR A 41 -0.61 -21.02 1.70
CA THR A 41 -1.49 -22.08 1.19
C THR A 41 -2.98 -21.83 1.44
N TRP A 42 -3.33 -20.82 2.26
CA TRP A 42 -4.72 -20.37 2.40
C TRP A 42 -5.32 -19.90 1.06
N ASN A 43 -4.48 -19.41 0.12
CA ASN A 43 -4.92 -18.85 -1.16
C ASN A 43 -5.26 -19.94 -2.19
N THR A 44 -6.18 -20.84 -1.83
CA THR A 44 -6.56 -21.99 -2.66
C THR A 44 -7.27 -21.61 -3.96
N GLU A 45 -7.89 -20.42 -4.00
CA GLU A 45 -8.57 -19.87 -5.18
C GLU A 45 -7.60 -19.18 -6.16
N GLY A 46 -6.31 -19.06 -5.81
CA GLY A 46 -5.30 -18.45 -6.67
C GLY A 46 -5.53 -16.96 -6.93
N LEU A 47 -6.11 -16.25 -5.96
CA LEU A 47 -6.38 -14.80 -6.06
C LEU A 47 -5.09 -14.05 -6.37
N LYS A 48 -5.16 -13.11 -7.31
CA LYS A 48 -4.04 -12.28 -7.73
C LYS A 48 -4.01 -10.95 -6.97
N PHE A 49 -2.83 -10.62 -6.45
CA PHE A 49 -2.59 -9.46 -5.59
C PHE A 49 -1.70 -8.46 -6.31
N THR A 50 -2.05 -7.18 -6.22
CA THR A 50 -1.14 -6.08 -6.57
C THR A 50 -1.12 -5.03 -5.47
N VAL A 51 -0.31 -3.99 -5.65
CA VAL A 51 -0.03 -3.02 -4.59
C VAL A 51 -0.09 -1.57 -5.07
N GLN A 52 -0.64 -0.71 -4.22
CA GLN A 52 -0.49 0.73 -4.33
C GLN A 52 0.58 1.23 -3.36
N ASP A 53 1.76 1.55 -3.89
CA ASP A 53 2.80 2.24 -3.13
C ASP A 53 2.33 3.63 -2.67
N PRO A 54 2.24 3.91 -1.35
CA PRO A 54 1.81 5.22 -0.89
C PRO A 54 2.90 6.26 -1.11
N CYS A 55 2.58 7.34 -1.85
CA CYS A 55 3.54 8.40 -2.16
C CYS A 55 4.16 9.06 -0.92
N LYS A 56 3.38 9.24 0.16
CA LYS A 56 3.90 9.81 1.42
C LYS A 56 4.88 8.88 2.13
N LEU A 57 4.71 7.57 1.98
CA LEU A 57 5.55 6.58 2.66
C LEU A 57 6.83 6.30 1.86
N VAL A 58 6.68 6.01 0.56
CA VAL A 58 7.77 5.64 -0.34
C VAL A 58 8.50 6.89 -0.84
N ARG A 59 7.89 7.61 -1.80
CA ARG A 59 8.56 8.73 -2.49
C ARG A 59 8.97 9.89 -1.58
N GLN A 60 8.19 10.21 -0.54
CA GLN A 60 8.45 11.40 0.29
C GLN A 60 9.13 11.12 1.64
N SER A 61 9.16 9.88 2.13
CA SER A 61 9.69 9.59 3.47
C SER A 61 10.84 8.59 3.46
N LEU A 62 10.53 7.29 3.30
CA LEU A 62 11.46 6.19 3.59
C LEU A 62 12.11 5.59 2.34
N GLY A 63 11.69 6.04 1.14
CA GLY A 63 12.26 5.59 -0.14
C GLY A 63 11.81 4.21 -0.57
N ASP A 64 12.45 3.69 -1.63
CA ASP A 64 12.15 2.37 -2.20
C ASP A 64 12.34 1.17 -1.25
N PRO A 65 13.24 1.18 -0.24
CA PRO A 65 13.38 0.06 0.68
C PRO A 65 12.09 -0.34 1.42
N VAL A 66 11.25 0.61 1.82
CA VAL A 66 9.95 0.29 2.45
C VAL A 66 8.96 -0.31 1.45
N ALA A 67 9.11 0.03 0.16
CA ALA A 67 8.32 -0.53 -0.92
C ALA A 67 8.77 -1.98 -1.19
N ASP A 68 10.05 -2.28 -1.06
CA ASP A 68 10.58 -3.64 -1.14
C ASP A 68 10.12 -4.51 0.04
N ASP A 69 10.12 -3.98 1.26
CA ASP A 69 9.51 -4.63 2.41
C ASP A 69 8.03 -4.93 2.17
N LEU A 70 7.28 -3.99 1.58
CA LEU A 70 5.87 -4.19 1.27
C LEU A 70 5.65 -5.38 0.32
N ARG A 71 6.47 -5.49 -0.73
CA ARG A 71 6.43 -6.61 -1.69
C ARG A 71 6.79 -7.91 -1.03
N PHE A 72 7.86 -7.91 -0.23
CA PHE A 72 8.25 -9.08 0.56
C PHE A 72 7.09 -9.58 1.40
N VAL A 73 6.46 -8.72 2.22
CA VAL A 73 5.35 -9.12 3.08
C VAL A 73 4.17 -9.64 2.27
N ILE A 74 3.79 -8.97 1.17
CA ILE A 74 2.67 -9.42 0.33
C ILE A 74 2.93 -10.80 -0.25
N LYS A 75 4.14 -11.07 -0.77
CA LYS A 75 4.50 -12.40 -1.31
C LYS A 75 4.44 -13.50 -0.26
N GLN A 76 4.85 -13.20 0.99
CA GLN A 76 4.71 -14.15 2.10
C GLN A 76 3.25 -14.41 2.49
N VAL A 77 2.37 -13.44 2.24
CA VAL A 77 0.93 -13.56 2.50
C VAL A 77 0.22 -14.35 1.40
N CYS A 78 0.44 -14.06 0.12
CA CYS A 78 -0.38 -14.64 -0.96
C CYS A 78 0.31 -15.74 -1.78
N GLY A 79 1.61 -15.98 -1.59
CA GLY A 79 2.45 -16.76 -2.51
C GLY A 79 3.06 -15.85 -3.57
N GLU A 80 4.31 -16.11 -3.95
CA GLU A 80 5.07 -15.27 -4.87
C GLU A 80 4.46 -15.24 -6.28
N GLU A 81 3.94 -16.38 -6.74
CA GLU A 81 3.26 -16.58 -8.01
C GLU A 81 1.89 -15.89 -8.11
N ASN A 82 1.37 -15.40 -6.99
CA ASN A 82 0.10 -14.69 -6.91
C ASN A 82 0.28 -13.18 -6.78
N PHE A 83 1.51 -12.69 -6.66
CA PHE A 83 1.80 -11.27 -6.67
C PHE A 83 2.06 -10.76 -8.10
N ILE A 84 1.32 -9.74 -8.51
CA ILE A 84 1.48 -9.02 -9.76
C ILE A 84 1.99 -7.62 -9.45
N GLU A 85 3.18 -7.31 -9.98
CA GLU A 85 3.77 -5.98 -9.82
C GLU A 85 3.02 -4.93 -10.65
N VAL A 86 3.00 -3.70 -10.16
CA VAL A 86 2.43 -2.55 -10.88
C VAL A 86 3.54 -1.83 -11.65
N TRP A 87 3.23 -1.19 -12.78
CA TRP A 87 4.19 -0.37 -13.52
C TRP A 87 3.61 1.01 -13.90
N PRO A 88 4.32 2.13 -13.68
CA PRO A 88 5.54 2.26 -12.87
C PRO A 88 5.30 1.96 -11.37
N ASN A 89 6.34 1.54 -10.64
CA ASN A 89 6.24 1.17 -9.22
C ASN A 89 7.13 2.02 -8.30
N LYS A 90 7.04 1.76 -6.99
CA LYS A 90 7.84 2.35 -5.92
C LYS A 90 7.83 3.88 -5.98
N SER A 91 8.99 4.54 -5.94
CA SER A 91 9.06 6.01 -6.03
C SER A 91 8.47 6.57 -7.33
N ASN A 92 8.52 5.82 -8.42
CA ASN A 92 7.95 6.20 -9.73
C ASN A 92 6.44 5.94 -9.83
N ASN A 93 5.82 5.35 -8.81
CA ASN A 93 4.39 5.03 -8.84
C ASN A 93 3.51 6.29 -8.92
N TYR A 94 2.41 6.19 -9.68
CA TYR A 94 1.44 7.27 -9.78
C TYR A 94 0.73 7.54 -8.45
N CYS A 95 0.36 8.80 -8.23
CA CYS A 95 -0.48 9.18 -7.10
C CYS A 95 -1.89 8.61 -7.28
N CYS A 96 -2.55 8.17 -6.20
CA CYS A 96 -3.95 7.75 -6.26
C CYS A 96 -4.94 8.92 -6.50
N GLY A 97 -4.56 10.15 -6.15
CA GLY A 97 -5.42 11.33 -6.20
C GLY A 97 -6.14 11.67 -4.89
N GLY A 98 -6.02 10.84 -3.84
CA GLY A 98 -6.69 11.04 -2.55
C GLY A 98 -5.86 11.77 -1.48
N GLY A 99 -4.62 12.14 -1.80
CA GLY A 99 -3.70 12.82 -0.89
C GLY A 99 -4.00 14.32 -0.71
N GLY A 100 -3.14 15.02 0.04
CA GLY A 100 -3.14 16.49 0.09
C GLY A 100 -4.39 17.16 0.66
N GLY A 101 -5.27 16.41 1.34
CA GLY A 101 -6.56 16.93 1.81
C GLY A 101 -7.70 16.78 0.80
N ALA A 102 -7.45 16.22 -0.40
CA ALA A 102 -8.46 16.14 -1.46
C ALA A 102 -9.70 15.30 -1.07
N ILE A 103 -9.50 14.24 -0.29
CA ILE A 103 -10.61 13.44 0.26
C ILE A 103 -11.40 14.28 1.27
N GLN A 104 -10.72 14.90 2.22
CA GLN A 104 -11.35 15.67 3.29
C GLN A 104 -12.08 16.91 2.77
N ALA A 105 -11.56 17.55 1.71
CA ALA A 105 -12.12 18.74 1.10
C ALA A 105 -13.28 18.45 0.12
N GLY A 106 -13.65 17.18 -0.10
CA GLY A 106 -14.81 16.84 -0.94
C GLY A 106 -14.60 17.05 -2.44
N PHE A 107 -13.37 17.08 -2.94
CA PHE A 107 -13.06 17.31 -4.36
C PHE A 107 -13.34 16.09 -5.27
N ILE A 108 -14.54 15.51 -5.20
CA ILE A 108 -14.90 14.24 -5.83
C ILE A 108 -14.57 14.21 -7.33
N GLU A 109 -15.05 15.20 -8.10
CA GLU A 109 -14.82 15.24 -9.56
C GLU A 109 -13.32 15.26 -9.90
N ASN A 110 -12.57 16.14 -9.25
CA ASN A 110 -11.13 16.24 -9.43
C ASN A 110 -10.43 14.94 -9.02
N ARG A 111 -10.82 14.32 -7.89
CA ARG A 111 -10.26 13.04 -7.45
C ARG A 111 -10.48 11.93 -8.48
N MET A 112 -11.66 11.86 -9.09
CA MET A 112 -11.94 10.84 -10.11
C MET A 112 -11.12 11.11 -11.36
N LYS A 113 -11.13 12.35 -11.87
CA LYS A 113 -10.36 12.75 -13.05
C LYS A 113 -8.87 12.46 -12.92
N HIS A 114 -8.23 12.89 -11.82
CA HIS A 114 -6.81 12.60 -11.57
C HIS A 114 -6.57 11.12 -11.27
N GLY A 115 -7.55 10.46 -10.65
CA GLY A 115 -7.52 9.04 -10.33
C GLY A 115 -7.60 8.13 -11.55
N ARG A 116 -8.04 8.61 -12.72
CA ARG A 116 -8.14 7.80 -13.95
C ARG A 116 -6.81 7.11 -14.29
N MET A 117 -5.71 7.85 -14.30
CA MET A 117 -4.40 7.26 -14.63
C MET A 117 -4.00 6.15 -13.64
N LYS A 118 -4.35 6.31 -12.36
CA LYS A 118 -4.17 5.25 -11.36
C LYS A 118 -5.10 4.06 -11.60
N PHE A 119 -6.35 4.32 -11.95
CA PHE A 119 -7.32 3.27 -12.26
C PHE A 119 -6.79 2.39 -13.39
N GLU A 120 -6.42 2.98 -14.53
CA GLU A 120 -5.90 2.22 -15.68
C GLU A 120 -4.67 1.41 -15.29
N GLN A 121 -3.75 2.01 -14.52
CA GLN A 121 -2.54 1.34 -14.06
C GLN A 121 -2.80 0.11 -13.18
N LEU A 122 -3.81 0.17 -12.29
CA LEU A 122 -4.17 -0.97 -11.46
C LEU A 122 -5.01 -1.98 -12.26
N HIS A 123 -5.88 -1.49 -13.15
CA HIS A 123 -6.75 -2.33 -13.95
C HIS A 123 -5.96 -3.24 -14.90
N THR A 124 -4.88 -2.74 -15.50
CA THR A 124 -4.01 -3.52 -16.40
C THR A 124 -3.30 -4.67 -15.71
N THR A 125 -3.16 -4.65 -14.38
CA THR A 125 -2.57 -5.78 -13.64
C THR A 125 -3.48 -7.01 -13.64
N GLY A 126 -4.78 -6.84 -13.87
CA GLY A 126 -5.76 -7.92 -13.75
C GLY A 126 -5.91 -8.49 -12.34
N ALA A 127 -5.38 -7.83 -11.30
CA ALA A 127 -5.40 -8.32 -9.94
C ALA A 127 -6.82 -8.33 -9.34
N ASP A 128 -7.13 -9.39 -8.61
CA ASP A 128 -8.37 -9.51 -7.83
C ASP A 128 -8.34 -8.62 -6.58
N VAL A 129 -7.14 -8.37 -6.04
CA VAL A 129 -6.93 -7.62 -4.81
C VAL A 129 -5.88 -6.53 -4.99
N VAL A 130 -6.21 -5.30 -4.58
CA VAL A 130 -5.26 -4.19 -4.50
C VAL A 130 -4.97 -3.84 -3.04
N ILE A 131 -3.73 -4.10 -2.62
CA ILE A 131 -3.24 -3.76 -1.29
C ILE A 131 -2.92 -2.27 -1.19
N THR A 132 -3.52 -1.61 -0.20
CA THR A 132 -3.38 -0.17 0.05
C THR A 132 -3.00 0.10 1.51
N PRO A 133 -1.70 0.24 1.85
CA PRO A 133 -1.30 0.40 3.25
C PRO A 133 -1.50 1.82 3.81
N CYS A 134 -2.01 2.76 3.00
CA CYS A 134 -2.34 4.12 3.41
C CYS A 134 -3.86 4.32 3.37
N HIS A 135 -4.44 4.88 4.44
CA HIS A 135 -5.87 5.15 4.55
C HIS A 135 -6.44 5.96 3.37
N ASN A 136 -5.77 7.05 2.98
CA ASN A 136 -6.23 7.86 1.85
C ASN A 136 -6.13 7.11 0.52
N CYS A 137 -5.09 6.27 0.36
CA CYS A 137 -4.98 5.41 -0.82
C CYS A 137 -6.12 4.38 -0.85
N HIS A 138 -6.46 3.79 0.30
CA HIS A 138 -7.55 2.82 0.41
C HIS A 138 -8.89 3.42 -0.05
N THR A 139 -9.30 4.55 0.52
CA THR A 139 -10.55 5.21 0.11
C THR A 139 -10.53 5.57 -1.38
N GLN A 140 -9.46 6.20 -1.85
CA GLN A 140 -9.40 6.66 -3.23
C GLN A 140 -9.34 5.52 -4.24
N VAL A 141 -8.55 4.48 -3.99
CA VAL A 141 -8.43 3.31 -4.89
C VAL A 141 -9.75 2.54 -4.94
N LYS A 142 -10.48 2.47 -3.82
CA LYS A 142 -11.84 1.93 -3.79
C LYS A 142 -12.81 2.78 -4.60
N ASP A 143 -12.76 4.11 -4.44
CA ASP A 143 -13.65 5.04 -5.14
C ASP A 143 -13.44 4.97 -6.67
N ILE A 144 -12.20 5.02 -7.15
CA ILE A 144 -11.91 4.96 -8.59
C ILE A 144 -12.25 3.59 -9.18
N CYS A 145 -12.07 2.50 -8.41
CA CYS A 145 -12.50 1.17 -8.82
C CYS A 145 -14.01 1.17 -9.10
N LYS A 146 -14.80 1.66 -8.15
CA LYS A 146 -16.26 1.74 -8.30
C LYS A 146 -16.66 2.68 -9.44
N HIS A 147 -16.03 3.84 -9.54
CA HIS A 147 -16.38 4.88 -10.50
C HIS A 147 -16.13 4.45 -11.96
N TYR A 148 -15.04 3.73 -12.22
CA TYR A 148 -14.67 3.27 -13.57
C TYR A 148 -15.04 1.80 -13.85
N GLY A 149 -15.79 1.14 -12.96
CA GLY A 149 -16.27 -0.22 -13.19
C GLY A 149 -15.20 -1.32 -13.04
N GLY A 150 -14.15 -1.06 -12.27
CA GLY A 150 -13.16 -2.07 -11.90
C GLY A 150 -13.74 -3.15 -11.00
N LYS A 151 -13.06 -4.30 -10.94
CA LYS A 151 -13.52 -5.50 -10.22
C LYS A 151 -12.68 -5.89 -9.02
N TRP A 152 -11.55 -5.21 -8.79
CA TRP A 152 -10.67 -5.57 -7.69
C TRP A 152 -11.26 -5.22 -6.33
N GLN A 153 -10.90 -5.99 -5.31
CA GLN A 153 -11.12 -5.65 -3.92
C GLN A 153 -9.99 -4.75 -3.42
N THR A 154 -10.34 -3.54 -2.98
CA THR A 154 -9.38 -2.67 -2.27
C THR A 154 -9.37 -3.03 -0.79
N THR A 155 -8.19 -3.20 -0.22
CA THR A 155 -8.05 -3.65 1.17
C THR A 155 -6.70 -3.23 1.76
N HIS A 156 -6.64 -3.29 3.08
CA HIS A 156 -5.42 -3.09 3.83
C HIS A 156 -4.65 -4.41 4.02
N LEU A 157 -3.33 -4.32 4.12
CA LEU A 157 -2.44 -5.49 4.20
C LEU A 157 -2.73 -6.37 5.42
N TRP A 158 -3.04 -5.78 6.58
CA TRP A 158 -3.25 -6.53 7.82
C TRP A 158 -4.41 -7.53 7.74
N ASN A 159 -5.45 -7.25 6.94
CA ASN A 159 -6.57 -8.17 6.75
C ASN A 159 -6.11 -9.51 6.19
N TRP A 160 -5.13 -9.50 5.28
CA TRP A 160 -4.59 -10.71 4.67
C TRP A 160 -3.46 -11.33 5.48
N ILE A 161 -2.68 -10.53 6.22
CA ILE A 161 -1.75 -11.06 7.21
C ILE A 161 -2.50 -11.95 8.20
N VAL A 162 -3.63 -11.48 8.75
CA VAL A 162 -4.46 -12.27 9.68
C VAL A 162 -4.96 -13.56 9.04
N LYS A 163 -5.34 -13.53 7.76
CA LYS A 163 -5.77 -14.73 7.02
C LYS A 163 -4.63 -15.74 6.84
N ALA A 164 -3.41 -15.27 6.65
CA ALA A 164 -2.22 -16.08 6.42
C ALA A 164 -1.52 -16.54 7.72
N LEU A 165 -1.96 -16.10 8.90
CA LEU A 165 -1.34 -16.49 10.16
C LEU A 165 -1.40 -18.01 10.36
N VAL A 166 -0.24 -18.61 10.64
CA VAL A 166 -0.16 -20.00 11.09
C VAL A 166 -0.87 -20.11 12.44
N ARG A 167 -1.80 -21.06 12.55
CA ARG A 167 -2.51 -21.39 13.80
C ARG A 167 -1.76 -22.42 14.61
#